data_AF-A0A8T4YU71-F1
#
_entry.id   AF-A0A8T4YU71-F1
#
_cell.length_a   1.000
_cell.length_b   1.000
_cell.length_c   1.000
_cell.angle_alpha   90.00
_cell.angle_beta   90.00
_cell.angle_gamma   90.00
#
_symmetry.space_group_name_H-M   'P 1'
#
loop_
_entity.id
_entity.type
_entity.pdbx_description
1 polymer ?
#
loop_
_entity_poly.entity_id
_entity_poly.type
_entity_poly.pdbx_seq_one_letter_code
_entity_poly.pdbx_strand_id
1 'polypeptide(L)' 'MIETFEAQYRNGRVSIMNCSQLIELLDRGFGTRREKRLDLSPYEAFFLTEKGRISVIDAKSREHLSLHDLITRYSQGRQ' A
#
# COMPACT_ATOMS: atom_id res chain seq x y z
N MET A 1 0.85 17.95 10.13
CA MET A 1 1.87 16.94 9.79
C MET A 1 1.20 15.98 8.82
N ILE A 2 1.82 15.67 7.69
CA ILE A 2 1.28 14.65 6.77
C ILE A 2 1.68 13.30 7.40
N GLU A 3 0.73 12.60 8.00
CA GLU A 3 0.99 11.26 8.51
C GLU A 3 1.25 10.32 7.31
N THR A 4 2.38 9.62 7.33
CA THR A 4 2.72 8.57 6.37
C THR A 4 2.33 7.24 6.98
N PHE A 5 1.47 6.48 6.29
CA PHE A 5 1.01 5.17 6.78
C PHE A 5 2.00 4.07 6.41
N GLU A 6 2.24 3.13 7.30
CA GLU A 6 2.99 1.93 6.96
C GLU A 6 2.09 0.89 6.28
N ALA A 7 2.47 0.49 5.07
CA ALA A 7 1.81 -0.54 4.29
C ALA A 7 2.72 -1.75 4.12
N GLN A 8 2.14 -2.95 4.03
CA GLN A 8 2.88 -4.16 3.70
C GLN A 8 2.56 -4.64 2.30
N TYR A 9 3.59 -4.99 1.55
CA TYR A 9 3.48 -5.75 0.31
C TYR A 9 3.62 -7.24 0.61
N ARG A 10 2.60 -8.03 0.24
CA ARG A 10 2.60 -9.49 0.38
C ARG A 10 1.83 -10.14 -0.77
N ASN A 11 2.44 -11.10 -1.44
CA ASN A 11 1.81 -11.91 -2.50
C ASN A 11 1.11 -11.07 -3.59
N GLY A 12 1.73 -9.98 -4.05
CA GLY A 12 1.12 -9.11 -5.07
C GLY A 12 0.01 -8.21 -4.53
N ARG A 13 -0.09 -8.01 -3.22
CA ARG A 13 -1.08 -7.10 -2.62
C ARG A 13 -0.41 -6.15 -1.64
N VAL A 14 -0.80 -4.87 -1.69
CA VAL A 14 -0.43 -3.88 -0.70
C VAL A 14 -1.60 -3.72 0.27
N SER A 15 -1.31 -3.82 1.57
CA SER A 15 -2.32 -3.71 2.62
C SER A 15 -1.80 -2.85 3.77
N ILE A 16 -2.63 -1.96 4.30
CA ILE A 16 -2.32 -1.16 5.49
C ILE A 16 -2.97 -1.82 6.71
N MET A 17 -2.18 -2.02 7.77
CA MET A 17 -2.68 -2.56 9.04
C MET A 17 -3.03 -1.43 10.00
N ASN A 18 -4.01 -1.64 10.88
CA ASN A 18 -4.55 -0.69 11.86
C ASN A 18 -5.51 0.37 11.29
N CYS A 19 -6.81 0.05 11.37
CA CYS A 19 -7.94 0.84 10.85
C CYS A 19 -8.15 2.23 11.49
N SER A 20 -7.51 2.54 12.61
CA SER A 20 -7.78 3.77 13.38
C SER A 20 -7.53 5.04 12.58
N GLN A 21 -6.48 5.03 11.75
CA GLN A 21 -6.11 6.16 10.90
C GLN A 21 -6.61 5.99 9.44
N LEU A 22 -7.29 4.87 9.12
CA LEU A 22 -7.76 4.55 7.77
C LEU A 22 -9.05 5.28 7.37
N ILE A 23 -9.69 6.00 8.30
CA ILE A 23 -10.91 6.78 8.03
C ILE A 23 -10.64 7.81 6.92
N GLU A 24 -9.51 8.52 6.96
CA GLU A 24 -9.18 9.51 5.90
C GLU A 24 -9.04 8.85 4.53
N LEU A 25 -8.35 7.70 4.45
CA LEU A 25 -8.15 6.99 3.19
C LEU A 25 -9.48 6.45 2.65
N LEU A 26 -10.34 5.90 3.51
CA LEU A 26 -11.66 5.40 3.16
C LEU A 26 -12.60 6.53 2.70
N ASP A 27 -12.63 7.66 3.42
CA ASP A 27 -13.46 8.82 3.06
C ASP A 27 -13.07 9.41 1.70
N ARG A 28 -11.79 9.28 1.34
CA ARG A 28 -11.25 9.71 0.04
C ARG A 28 -11.39 8.65 -1.05
N GLY A 29 -12.01 7.51 -0.73
CA GLY A 29 -12.29 6.42 -1.67
C GLY A 29 -11.09 5.53 -1.98
N PHE A 30 -10.03 5.55 -1.17
CA PHE A 30 -8.88 4.66 -1.35
C PHE A 30 -9.08 3.31 -0.66
N GLY A 31 -8.85 2.24 -1.41
CA GLY A 31 -8.77 0.87 -0.91
C GLY A 31 -10.11 0.23 -0.58
N THR A 32 -10.05 -1.06 -0.27
CA THR A 32 -11.20 -1.86 0.17
C THR A 32 -10.97 -2.38 1.58
N ARG A 33 -11.86 -2.02 2.51
CA ARG A 33 -11.77 -2.48 3.90
C ARG A 33 -11.98 -4.00 3.97
N ARG A 34 -11.04 -4.70 4.61
CA ARG A 34 -11.08 -6.13 4.90
C ARG A 34 -10.77 -6.36 6.37
N GLU A 35 -11.81 -6.55 7.19
CA GLU A 35 -11.71 -6.79 8.64
C GLU A 35 -10.84 -5.76 9.38
N LYS A 36 -9.53 -6.04 9.53
CA LYS A 36 -8.53 -5.25 10.27
C LYS A 36 -7.46 -4.60 9.37
N ARG A 37 -7.65 -4.63 8.05
CA ARG A 37 -6.72 -4.05 7.08
C ARG A 37 -7.48 -3.33 5.96
N LEU A 38 -6.78 -2.41 5.30
CA LEU A 38 -7.22 -1.79 4.06
C LEU A 38 -6.38 -2.36 2.93
N ASP A 39 -7.01 -3.05 2.00
CA ASP A 39 -6.34 -3.57 0.81
C ASP A 39 -6.37 -2.50 -0.28
N LEU A 40 -5.21 -2.20 -0.85
CA LEU A 40 -5.07 -1.27 -1.97
C LEU A 40 -4.95 -2.06 -3.27
N SER A 41 -5.59 -1.55 -4.33
CA SER A 41 -5.27 -1.96 -5.69
C SER A 41 -3.86 -1.51 -6.07
N PRO A 42 -3.24 -2.09 -7.12
CA PRO A 42 -1.90 -1.70 -7.56
C PRO A 42 -1.80 -0.20 -7.88
N TYR A 43 -2.80 0.36 -8.56
CA TYR A 43 -2.82 1.77 -8.95
C TYR A 43 -2.94 2.71 -7.75
N GLU A 44 -3.76 2.37 -6.76
CA GLU A 44 -3.87 3.15 -5.53
C GLU A 44 -2.58 3.11 -4.71
N ALA A 45 -1.94 1.94 -4.63
CA ALA A 45 -0.65 1.79 -3.97
C ALA A 45 0.43 2.64 -4.65
N PHE A 46 0.46 2.67 -5.98
CA PHE A 46 1.39 3.51 -6.73
C PHE A 46 1.17 4.99 -6.42
N PHE A 47 -0.08 5.45 -6.55
CA PHE A 47 -0.43 6.86 -6.31
C PHE A 47 -0.08 7.29 -4.88
N LEU A 48 -0.46 6.51 -3.88
CA LEU A 48 -0.21 6.86 -2.48
C LEU A 48 1.28 6.82 -2.13
N THR A 49 2.05 5.91 -2.73
CA THR A 49 3.51 5.84 -2.56
C THR A 49 4.18 7.06 -3.21
N GLU A 50 3.78 7.42 -4.43
CA GLU A 50 4.27 8.61 -5.14
C GLU A 50 4.00 9.89 -4.36
N LYS A 51 2.81 10.00 -3.74
CA LYS A 51 2.43 11.15 -2.91
C LYS A 51 3.08 11.13 -1.52
N GLY A 52 3.93 10.16 -1.20
CA GLY A 52 4.56 10.01 0.12
C GLY A 52 3.56 9.77 1.26
N ARG A 53 2.34 9.34 0.92
CA ARG A 53 1.27 9.07 1.88
C ARG A 53 1.43 7.71 2.53
N ILE A 54 2.03 6.75 1.83
CA ILE A 54 2.32 5.42 2.38
C ILE A 54 3.79 5.06 2.21
N SER A 55 4.34 4.33 3.18
CA SER A 55 5.64 3.67 3.11
C SER A 55 5.38 2.17 3.00
N VAL A 56 5.79 1.55 1.88
CA VAL A 56 5.52 0.14 1.63
C VAL A 56 6.73 -0.71 2.02
N ILE A 57 6.51 -1.74 2.82
CA ILE A 57 7.53 -2.70 3.25
C ILE A 57 7.20 -4.08 2.68
N ASP A 58 8.17 -4.74 2.06
CA ASP A 58 8.03 -6.13 1.62
C ASP A 58 7.97 -7.05 2.84
N ALA A 59 6.86 -7.78 3.02
CA ALA A 59 6.68 -8.65 4.19
C ALA A 59 7.69 -9.82 4.24
N LYS A 60 8.30 -10.17 3.10
CA LYS A 60 9.27 -11.26 2.98
C LYS A 60 10.71 -10.77 3.21
N SER A 61 11.14 -9.71 2.53
CA SER A 61 12.51 -9.19 2.68
C SER A 61 12.67 -8.15 3.79
N ARG A 62 11.56 -7.60 4.30
CA ARG A 62 11.51 -6.46 5.24
C ARG A 62 12.16 -5.17 4.69
N GLU A 63 12.32 -5.09 3.39
CA GLU A 63 12.88 -3.90 2.73
C GLU A 63 11.76 -2.91 2.38
N HIS A 64 12.10 -1.62 2.41
CA HIS A 64 11.23 -0.58 1.88
C HIS A 64 11.20 -0.67 0.36
N LEU A 65 10.00 -0.60 -0.20
CA LEU A 65 9.78 -0.62 -1.63
C LEU A 65 9.53 0.79 -2.14
N SER A 66 10.33 1.20 -3.11
CA SER A 66 10.05 2.41 -3.87
C SER A 66 8.87 2.18 -4.83
N LEU A 67 8.35 3.27 -5.39
CA LEU A 67 7.37 3.19 -6.48
C LEU A 67 7.87 2.32 -7.64
N HIS A 68 9.14 2.46 -8.01
CA HIS A 68 9.76 1.68 -9.08
C HIS A 68 9.77 0.18 -8.75
N ASP A 69 10.08 -0.18 -7.50
CA ASP A 69 10.08 -1.57 -7.04
C ASP A 69 8.68 -2.18 -7.07
N LEU A 70 7.67 -1.40 -6.67
CA LEU A 70 6.27 -1.83 -6.72
C LEU A 70 5.84 -2.06 -8.17
N ILE A 71 6.07 -1.12 -9.08
CA ILE A 71 5.73 -1.26 -10.50
C ILE A 71 6.41 -2.49 -11.08
N THR A 72 7.70 -2.69 -10.80
CA THR A 72 8.47 -3.83 -11.29
C THR A 72 7.89 -5.16 -10.80
N ARG A 73 7.62 -5.28 -9.49
CA ARG A 73 7.01 -6.48 -8.90
C ARG A 73 5.62 -6.78 -9.47
N TYR A 74 4.79 -5.76 -9.64
CA TYR A 74 3.44 -5.91 -10.23
C TYR A 74 3.46 -6.25 -11.72
N SER A 75 4.50 -5.81 -12.45
CA SER A 75 4.67 -6.09 -13.87
C SER A 75 5.16 -7.52 -14.11
N GLN A 76 6.03 -8.03 -13.25
CA GLN A 76 6.54 -9.41 -13.33
C GLN A 76 5.47 -10.48 -13.04
N GLY A 77 4.37 -10.13 -12.39
CA GLY A 77 3.24 -11.03 -12.13
C GLY A 77 2.24 -11.17 -13.29
N ARG A 78 2.47 -10.52 -14.45
CA ARG A 78 1.62 -10.62 -15.66
C ARG A 78 2.22 -11.54 -16.75
N GLN A 79 2.82 -12.66 -16.37
CA GLN A 79 3.21 -13.71 -17.33
C GLN A 79 2.39 -14.97 -17.13
#